data_AF-A0A7V0JHM4-F1
#
_entry.id   AF-A0A7V0JHM4-F1
#
_cell.length_a   1.000
_cell.length_b   1.000
_cell.length_c   1.000
_cell.angle_alpha   90.00
_cell.angle_beta   90.00
_cell.angle_gamma   90.00
#
_symmetry.space_group_name_H-M   'P 1'
#
loop_
_entity.id
_entity.type
_entity.pdbx_description
1 polymer ?
#
loop_
_entity_poly.entity_id
_entity_poly.type
_entity_poly.pdbx_seq_one_letter_code
_entity_poly.pdbx_strand_id
1 'polypeptide(L)'
;TEIGQGSDTVLTQIVAEELGVPLEWVSLVHTDTDVRPWDVGVHASRTTFIAGNAAQRAARKAKEQILEVAAELLKADIRELTIKEGKVFVTKNPEQSLPIGKVIRSRHFRPGGQVVIGEHYYDPPTEHQDKEWRGNISATYGFGAHAVQVEVDEETGKVKVKKVAAAHDVGRVINPIGAEGQVDGGVAMGIGYALSEQFHLDRGRLLNPNFTDYKVLTTMDIPEVVPIFVETNDPAGPFGAKGMGEMTMVPTPAAIANAVYHATGIRIRSLPITPEKVLRALKERKQGGK
;
A
#
# COMPACT_ATOMS: atom_id res chain seq x y z
N THR A 1 11.54 -0.32 -6.70
CA THR A 1 11.63 -1.78 -6.68
C THR A 1 10.22 -2.34 -6.59
N GLU A 2 9.94 -3.43 -7.29
CA GLU A 2 8.65 -4.12 -7.31
C GLU A 2 8.90 -5.50 -6.72
N ILE A 3 8.13 -5.86 -5.69
CA ILE A 3 8.27 -7.12 -4.95
C ILE A 3 6.93 -7.86 -4.82
N GLY A 4 5.95 -7.51 -5.64
CA GLY A 4 4.61 -8.10 -5.67
C GLY A 4 3.52 -7.20 -5.09
N GLN A 5 3.88 -6.03 -4.55
CA GLN A 5 2.93 -5.08 -3.97
C GLN A 5 2.20 -4.22 -5.01
N GLY A 6 2.66 -4.20 -6.27
CA GLY A 6 2.00 -3.50 -7.38
C GLY A 6 2.38 -2.03 -7.52
N SER A 7 3.55 -1.63 -7.02
CA SER A 7 4.12 -0.29 -7.19
C SER A 7 4.28 0.14 -8.65
N ASP A 8 4.68 -0.77 -9.56
CA ASP A 8 4.82 -0.43 -10.98
C ASP A 8 3.48 0.02 -11.59
N THR A 9 2.41 -0.70 -11.26
CA THR A 9 1.05 -0.36 -11.69
C THR A 9 0.57 0.96 -11.06
N VAL A 10 0.78 1.13 -9.75
CA VAL A 10 0.33 2.33 -9.03
C VAL A 10 1.05 3.58 -9.53
N LEU A 11 2.37 3.51 -9.74
CA LEU A 11 3.15 4.65 -10.23
C LEU A 11 2.77 5.02 -11.68
N THR A 12 2.54 4.04 -12.54
CA THR A 12 2.09 4.30 -13.92
C THR A 12 0.69 4.88 -13.97
N GLN A 13 -0.25 4.41 -13.11
CA GLN A 13 -1.58 5.00 -12.95
C GLN A 13 -1.52 6.45 -12.46
N ILE A 14 -0.68 6.76 -11.48
CA ILE A 14 -0.49 8.11 -10.96
C ILE A 14 0.01 9.05 -12.07
N VAL A 15 1.00 8.62 -12.84
CA VAL A 15 1.57 9.42 -13.95
C VAL A 15 0.54 9.61 -15.08
N ALA A 16 -0.17 8.55 -15.47
CA ALA A 16 -1.17 8.59 -16.52
C ALA A 16 -2.31 9.57 -16.16
N GLU A 17 -2.82 9.48 -14.93
CA GLU A 17 -3.87 10.36 -14.41
C GLU A 17 -3.40 11.82 -14.35
N GLU A 18 -2.21 12.08 -13.78
CA GLU A 18 -1.69 13.45 -13.69
C GLU A 18 -1.50 14.07 -15.08
N LEU A 19 -0.92 13.31 -16.03
CA LEU A 19 -0.73 13.77 -17.42
C LEU A 19 -2.02 13.84 -18.23
N GLY A 20 -3.07 13.12 -17.85
CA GLY A 20 -4.32 13.01 -18.62
C GLY A 20 -4.16 12.18 -19.90
N VAL A 21 -3.34 11.13 -19.88
CA VAL A 21 -3.07 10.25 -21.03
C VAL A 21 -3.53 8.82 -20.75
N PRO A 22 -3.78 8.00 -21.79
CA PRO A 22 -4.05 6.58 -21.62
C PRO A 22 -2.89 5.86 -20.91
N LEU A 23 -3.21 4.89 -20.04
CA LEU A 23 -2.21 4.16 -19.24
C LEU A 23 -1.20 3.44 -20.14
N GLU A 24 -1.64 2.91 -21.28
CA GLU A 24 -0.82 2.21 -22.26
C GLU A 24 0.26 3.09 -22.91
N TRP A 25 0.21 4.42 -22.74
CA TRP A 25 1.26 5.33 -23.21
C TRP A 25 2.37 5.54 -22.17
N VAL A 26 2.18 5.07 -20.94
CA VAL A 26 3.16 5.19 -19.88
C VAL A 26 4.00 3.92 -19.83
N SER A 27 5.29 4.09 -20.10
CA SER A 27 6.29 3.03 -19.94
C SER A 27 7.12 3.31 -18.69
N LEU A 28 7.41 2.27 -17.93
CA LEU A 28 8.22 2.33 -16.72
C LEU A 28 9.53 1.57 -16.97
N VAL A 29 10.67 2.22 -16.71
CA VAL A 29 11.97 1.54 -16.73
C VAL A 29 12.20 0.99 -15.34
N HIS A 30 12.10 -0.34 -15.18
CA HIS A 30 12.32 -1.23 -14.02
C HIS A 30 13.79 -1.30 -13.47
N THR A 31 14.10 -1.35 -12.17
CA THR A 31 15.37 -1.86 -11.55
C THR A 31 16.78 -1.45 -12.06
N ASP A 32 16.97 -0.38 -12.83
CA ASP A 32 18.28 -0.01 -13.40
C ASP A 32 18.92 1.24 -12.75
N THR A 33 20.08 1.09 -12.10
CA THR A 33 20.79 2.20 -11.43
C THR A 33 21.53 3.13 -12.38
N ASP A 34 21.80 2.73 -13.62
CA ASP A 34 22.53 3.57 -14.59
C ASP A 34 21.66 4.73 -15.10
N VAL A 35 20.34 4.57 -15.05
CA VAL A 35 19.37 5.51 -15.64
C VAL A 35 18.36 6.06 -14.66
N ARG A 36 18.27 5.50 -13.43
CA ARG A 36 17.27 5.94 -12.45
C ARG A 36 17.83 6.90 -11.40
N PRO A 37 17.01 7.86 -10.95
CA PRO A 37 17.29 8.62 -9.75
C PRO A 37 17.38 7.72 -8.51
N TRP A 38 18.12 8.20 -7.51
CA TRP A 38 18.25 7.53 -6.23
C TRP A 38 16.89 7.40 -5.51
N ASP A 39 16.63 6.22 -4.95
CA ASP A 39 15.54 5.94 -4.02
C ASP A 39 16.10 5.08 -2.87
N VAL A 40 15.68 5.37 -1.64
CA VAL A 40 16.15 4.64 -0.44
C VAL A 40 15.70 3.17 -0.41
N GLY A 41 14.68 2.81 -1.20
CA GLY A 41 14.21 1.45 -1.35
C GLY A 41 12.76 1.22 -0.88
N VAL A 42 12.35 -0.04 -0.97
CA VAL A 42 10.98 -0.50 -0.68
C VAL A 42 10.93 -1.09 0.73
N HIS A 43 10.47 -0.26 1.66
CA HIS A 43 10.22 -0.60 3.06
C HIS A 43 9.25 0.43 3.68
N ALA A 44 8.81 0.26 4.92
CA ALA A 44 7.99 1.24 5.65
C ALA A 44 6.72 1.71 4.89
N SER A 45 6.15 0.82 4.06
CA SER A 45 4.95 1.08 3.25
C SER A 45 5.04 2.35 2.39
N ARG A 46 6.25 2.82 2.07
CA ARG A 46 6.49 4.19 1.60
C ARG A 46 6.29 4.42 0.11
N THR A 47 6.36 3.38 -0.71
CA THR A 47 6.52 3.52 -2.17
C THR A 47 5.38 4.33 -2.80
N THR A 48 4.12 3.98 -2.51
CA THR A 48 2.96 4.73 -3.01
C THR A 48 3.01 6.20 -2.59
N PHE A 49 3.42 6.48 -1.35
CA PHE A 49 3.42 7.84 -0.82
C PHE A 49 4.59 8.68 -1.37
N ILE A 50 5.82 8.18 -1.26
CA ILE A 50 7.04 8.94 -1.62
C ILE A 50 7.25 8.94 -3.13
N ALA A 51 7.39 7.77 -3.73
CA ALA A 51 7.62 7.67 -5.17
C ALA A 51 6.39 8.12 -5.96
N GLY A 52 5.18 7.91 -5.43
CA GLY A 52 3.96 8.44 -6.04
C GLY A 52 3.88 9.96 -6.03
N ASN A 53 4.23 10.63 -4.92
CA ASN A 53 4.33 12.10 -4.90
C ASN A 53 5.41 12.62 -5.87
N ALA A 54 6.58 11.98 -5.88
CA ALA A 54 7.66 12.34 -6.80
C ALA A 54 7.21 12.21 -8.26
N ALA A 55 6.62 11.07 -8.62
CA ALA A 55 6.11 10.78 -9.95
C ALA A 55 4.98 11.75 -10.36
N GLN A 56 4.02 12.01 -9.47
CA GLN A 56 2.94 12.97 -9.71
C GLN A 56 3.49 14.37 -9.98
N ARG A 57 4.41 14.86 -9.15
CA ARG A 57 4.96 16.22 -9.29
C ARG A 57 5.89 16.36 -10.49
N ALA A 58 6.62 15.29 -10.85
CA ALA A 58 7.39 15.25 -12.09
C ALA A 58 6.46 15.29 -13.32
N ALA A 59 5.40 14.48 -13.32
CA ALA A 59 4.37 14.48 -14.36
C ALA A 59 3.68 15.84 -14.49
N ARG A 60 3.40 16.53 -13.37
CA ARG A 60 2.85 17.88 -13.38
C ARG A 60 3.74 18.89 -14.11
N LYS A 61 5.05 18.90 -13.82
CA LYS A 61 6.01 19.78 -14.51
C LYS A 61 6.09 19.47 -16.01
N ALA A 62 5.96 18.21 -16.40
CA ALA A 62 5.88 17.83 -17.81
C ALA A 62 4.56 18.31 -18.45
N LYS A 63 3.45 18.20 -17.73
CA LYS A 63 2.14 18.70 -18.16
C LYS A 63 2.12 20.22 -18.35
N GLU A 64 2.70 20.98 -17.44
CA GLU A 64 2.82 22.44 -17.54
C GLU A 64 3.52 22.84 -18.85
N GLN A 65 4.65 22.21 -19.17
CA GLN A 65 5.38 22.41 -20.42
C GLN A 65 4.57 22.07 -21.68
N ILE A 66 3.68 21.09 -21.61
CA ILE A 66 2.78 20.72 -22.71
C ILE A 66 1.68 21.79 -22.85
N LEU A 67 1.11 22.24 -21.74
CA LEU A 67 0.04 23.24 -21.71
C LEU A 67 0.52 24.62 -22.17
N GLU A 68 1.76 25.00 -21.87
CA GLU A 68 2.39 26.24 -22.40
C GLU A 68 2.37 26.27 -23.93
N VAL A 69 2.82 25.19 -24.57
CA VAL A 69 2.82 25.11 -26.04
C VAL A 69 1.40 25.01 -26.60
N ALA A 70 0.51 24.32 -25.90
CA ALA A 70 -0.88 24.24 -26.32
C ALA A 70 -1.59 25.61 -26.24
N ALA A 71 -1.27 26.44 -25.26
CA ALA A 71 -1.80 27.80 -25.12
C ALA A 71 -1.41 28.68 -26.31
N GLU A 72 -0.16 28.60 -26.77
CA GLU A 72 0.30 29.27 -27.99
C GLU A 72 -0.49 28.81 -29.23
N LEU A 73 -0.66 27.49 -29.39
CA LEU A 73 -1.31 26.90 -30.57
C LEU A 73 -2.82 27.14 -30.61
N LEU A 74 -3.48 27.08 -29.47
CA LEU A 74 -4.92 27.29 -29.34
C LEU A 74 -5.28 28.76 -29.16
N LYS A 75 -4.31 29.64 -28.89
CA LYS A 75 -4.55 31.05 -28.54
C LYS A 75 -5.53 31.19 -27.37
N ALA A 76 -5.33 30.36 -26.34
CA ALA A 76 -6.15 30.29 -25.14
C ALA A 76 -5.30 30.55 -23.89
N ASP A 77 -5.93 30.99 -22.79
CA ASP A 77 -5.26 31.09 -21.51
C ASP A 77 -4.90 29.68 -21.00
N ILE A 78 -3.66 29.49 -20.56
CA ILE A 78 -3.16 28.22 -20.02
C ILE A 78 -4.03 27.68 -18.88
N ARG A 79 -4.61 28.57 -18.06
CA ARG A 79 -5.50 28.23 -16.94
C ARG A 79 -6.83 27.65 -17.40
N GLU A 80 -7.19 27.86 -18.66
CA GLU A 80 -8.40 27.30 -19.26
C GLU A 80 -8.11 25.98 -20.00
N LEU A 81 -6.86 25.52 -20.05
CA LEU A 81 -6.49 24.28 -20.71
C LEU A 81 -6.39 23.11 -19.75
N THR A 82 -6.78 21.94 -20.24
CA THR A 82 -6.55 20.67 -19.55
C THR A 82 -6.22 19.56 -20.55
N ILE A 83 -5.72 18.44 -20.05
CA ILE A 83 -5.41 17.25 -20.83
C ILE A 83 -6.31 16.12 -20.35
N LYS A 84 -6.99 15.46 -21.29
CA LYS A 84 -7.75 14.23 -21.04
C LYS A 84 -7.67 13.31 -22.25
N GLU A 85 -7.47 12.02 -22.00
CA GLU A 85 -7.31 10.99 -23.03
C GLU A 85 -6.35 11.39 -24.17
N GLY A 86 -5.21 11.97 -23.81
CA GLY A 86 -4.17 12.35 -24.76
C GLY A 86 -4.54 13.53 -25.67
N LYS A 87 -5.57 14.30 -25.32
CA LYS A 87 -5.97 15.54 -26.01
C LYS A 87 -5.91 16.72 -25.06
N VAL A 88 -5.33 17.82 -25.53
CA VAL A 88 -5.41 19.12 -24.86
C VAL A 88 -6.64 19.85 -25.39
N PHE A 89 -7.47 20.41 -24.51
CA PHE A 89 -8.66 21.15 -24.91
C PHE A 89 -8.93 22.34 -24.00
N VAL A 90 -9.66 23.33 -24.52
CA VAL A 90 -10.14 24.47 -23.75
C VAL A 90 -11.37 24.04 -22.94
N THR A 91 -11.30 24.20 -21.62
CA THR A 91 -12.32 23.69 -20.67
C THR A 91 -13.72 24.22 -20.98
N LYS A 92 -13.82 25.49 -21.39
CA LYS A 92 -15.09 26.14 -21.75
C LYS A 92 -15.57 25.84 -23.18
N ASN A 93 -14.70 25.32 -24.04
CA ASN A 93 -15.02 24.95 -25.41
C ASN A 93 -14.26 23.69 -25.84
N PRO A 94 -14.73 22.49 -25.47
CA PRO A 94 -14.02 21.24 -25.74
C PRO A 94 -13.82 20.92 -27.22
N GLU A 95 -14.57 21.54 -28.14
CA GLU A 95 -14.35 21.39 -29.59
C GLU A 95 -12.99 21.98 -30.01
N GLN A 96 -12.51 22.99 -29.28
CA GLN A 96 -11.18 23.55 -29.46
C GLN A 96 -10.14 22.65 -28.76
N SER A 97 -9.65 21.67 -29.50
CA SER A 97 -8.72 20.66 -28.99
C SER A 97 -7.58 20.32 -29.95
N LEU A 98 -6.49 19.79 -29.39
CA LEU A 98 -5.34 19.27 -30.13
C LEU A 98 -4.90 17.93 -29.53
N PRO A 99 -4.55 16.93 -30.36
CA PRO A 99 -3.84 15.75 -29.88
C PRO A 99 -2.52 16.15 -29.23
N ILE A 100 -2.18 15.55 -28.08
CA ILE A 100 -0.96 15.86 -27.34
C ILE A 100 0.29 15.66 -28.20
N GLY A 101 0.29 14.65 -29.08
CA GLY A 101 1.38 14.41 -30.03
C GLY A 101 1.62 15.57 -30.99
N LYS A 102 0.58 16.31 -31.40
CA LYS A 102 0.71 17.52 -32.23
C LYS A 102 1.33 18.67 -31.44
N VAL A 103 0.92 18.85 -30.19
CA VAL A 103 1.49 19.86 -29.28
C VAL A 103 2.98 19.58 -29.04
N ILE A 104 3.30 18.35 -28.65
CA ILE A 104 4.67 17.89 -28.43
C ILE A 104 5.51 18.07 -29.70
N ARG A 105 5.03 17.63 -30.86
CA ARG A 105 5.73 17.81 -32.14
C ARG A 105 6.00 19.29 -32.43
N SER A 106 5.05 20.18 -32.16
CA SER A 106 5.26 21.62 -32.34
C SER A 106 6.35 22.20 -31.43
N ARG A 107 6.51 21.67 -30.21
CA ARG A 107 7.59 22.05 -29.29
C ARG A 107 8.97 21.58 -29.79
N HIS A 108 9.04 20.39 -30.40
CA HIS A 108 10.29 19.78 -30.88
C HIS A 108 10.77 20.39 -32.20
N PHE A 109 9.88 20.57 -33.18
CA PHE A 109 10.23 20.97 -34.54
C PHE A 109 10.08 22.48 -34.74
N ARG A 110 10.83 23.28 -33.96
CA ARG A 110 10.94 24.73 -34.10
C ARG A 110 12.36 25.22 -33.79
N PRO A 111 12.78 26.42 -34.24
CA PRO A 111 14.03 27.01 -33.79
C PRO A 111 14.10 27.07 -32.25
N GLY A 112 15.14 26.49 -31.65
CA GLY A 112 15.26 26.37 -30.19
C GLY A 112 14.29 25.36 -29.56
N GLY A 113 13.78 24.38 -30.33
CA GLY A 113 12.89 23.34 -29.84
C GLY A 113 13.49 22.54 -28.68
N GLN A 114 12.62 22.11 -27.76
CA GLN A 114 13.00 21.41 -26.53
C GLN A 114 12.14 20.17 -26.34
N VAL A 115 12.73 19.14 -25.74
CA VAL A 115 12.00 17.98 -25.23
C VAL A 115 11.14 18.38 -24.02
N VAL A 116 10.12 17.57 -23.70
CA VAL A 116 9.35 17.69 -22.46
C VAL A 116 10.01 16.77 -21.43
N ILE A 117 10.52 17.35 -20.34
CA ILE A 117 11.14 16.61 -19.24
C ILE A 117 10.58 17.13 -17.92
N GLY A 118 10.08 16.23 -17.08
CA GLY A 118 9.63 16.53 -15.73
C GLY A 118 10.52 15.83 -14.71
N GLU A 119 11.00 16.57 -13.71
CA GLU A 119 11.81 16.01 -12.62
C GLU A 119 11.32 16.56 -11.29
N HIS A 120 11.20 15.68 -10.30
CA HIS A 120 10.88 16.08 -8.94
C HIS A 120 11.47 15.10 -7.92
N TYR A 121 12.20 15.64 -6.94
CA TYR A 121 12.57 14.94 -5.73
C TYR A 121 11.56 15.29 -4.64
N TYR A 122 10.91 14.28 -4.05
CA TYR A 122 9.95 14.48 -2.98
C TYR A 122 10.58 14.13 -1.63
N ASP A 123 10.75 15.16 -0.80
CA ASP A 123 11.14 15.04 0.59
C ASP A 123 9.89 15.25 1.47
N PRO A 124 9.43 14.23 2.21
CA PRO A 124 8.27 14.39 3.08
C PRO A 124 8.60 15.36 4.22
N PRO A 125 7.65 16.21 4.68
CA PRO A 125 7.88 17.15 5.76
C PRO A 125 7.96 16.43 7.12
N THR A 126 9.07 15.76 7.38
CA THR A 126 9.33 15.02 8.62
C THR A 126 10.41 15.72 9.46
N GLU A 127 10.30 15.52 10.77
CA GLU A 127 11.26 16.00 11.76
C GLU A 127 11.79 14.79 12.53
N HIS A 128 13.11 14.60 12.48
CA HIS A 128 13.77 13.58 13.28
C HIS A 128 13.55 13.81 14.78
N GLN A 129 13.59 12.73 15.55
CA GLN A 129 13.49 12.83 17.00
C GLN A 129 14.70 13.56 17.60
N ASP A 130 14.43 14.47 18.54
CA ASP A 130 15.44 15.09 19.39
C ASP A 130 15.90 14.16 20.53
N LYS A 131 16.76 14.65 21.43
CA LYS A 131 17.28 13.87 22.57
C LYS A 131 16.18 13.50 23.58
N GLU A 132 15.05 14.20 23.50
CA GLU A 132 13.86 14.03 24.32
C GLU A 132 12.80 13.14 23.63
N TRP A 133 13.15 12.51 22.49
CA TRP A 133 12.29 11.64 21.68
C TRP A 133 11.08 12.34 21.05
N ARG A 134 11.14 13.67 20.86
CA ARG A 134 10.11 14.46 20.22
C ARG A 134 10.47 14.74 18.76
N GLY A 135 9.52 14.55 17.86
CA GLY A 135 9.66 14.80 16.43
C GLY A 135 8.40 14.37 15.68
N ASN A 136 8.41 14.54 14.36
CA ASN A 136 7.35 14.08 13.47
C ASN A 136 7.96 13.23 12.35
N ILE A 137 8.19 11.95 12.63
CA ILE A 137 8.96 11.06 11.75
C ILE A 137 8.19 10.55 10.52
N SER A 138 6.90 10.88 10.39
CA SER A 138 6.09 10.52 9.23
C SER A 138 5.16 11.66 8.81
N ALA A 139 5.08 11.90 7.51
CA ALA A 139 4.18 12.91 6.95
C ALA A 139 2.70 12.47 6.98
N THR A 140 2.45 11.16 7.09
CA THR A 140 1.10 10.59 7.19
C THR A 140 1.11 9.34 8.06
N TYR A 141 -0.05 9.00 8.63
CA TYR A 141 -0.25 7.80 9.45
C TYR A 141 -1.44 7.01 8.92
N GLY A 142 -1.23 5.71 8.70
CA GLY A 142 -2.28 4.76 8.39
C GLY A 142 -2.90 4.20 9.67
N PHE A 143 -4.21 3.99 9.67
CA PHE A 143 -4.95 3.39 10.78
C PHE A 143 -5.64 2.11 10.34
N GLY A 144 -5.54 1.05 11.14
CA GLY A 144 -6.15 -0.24 10.84
C GLY A 144 -6.97 -0.76 12.03
N ALA A 145 -8.12 -1.36 11.73
CA ALA A 145 -8.97 -2.02 12.72
C ALA A 145 -9.52 -3.33 12.15
N HIS A 146 -9.31 -4.43 12.86
CA HIS A 146 -9.81 -5.74 12.44
C HIS A 146 -10.82 -6.28 13.45
N ALA A 147 -11.90 -6.87 12.94
CA ALA A 147 -12.79 -7.71 13.71
C ALA A 147 -12.65 -9.16 13.22
N VAL A 148 -12.50 -10.10 14.15
CA VAL A 148 -12.22 -11.50 13.83
C VAL A 148 -13.23 -12.41 14.53
N GLN A 149 -13.78 -13.35 13.77
CA GLN A 149 -14.58 -14.44 14.30
C GLN A 149 -13.73 -15.71 14.36
N VAL A 150 -13.69 -16.38 15.52
CA VAL A 150 -12.99 -17.65 15.71
C VAL A 150 -13.93 -18.73 16.25
N GLU A 151 -13.57 -19.97 15.99
CA GLU A 151 -14.14 -21.18 16.58
C GLU A 151 -12.99 -21.88 17.33
N VAL A 152 -13.23 -22.30 18.58
CA VAL A 152 -12.23 -23.00 19.40
C VAL A 152 -12.78 -24.36 19.77
N ASP A 153 -12.04 -25.40 19.41
CA ASP A 153 -12.31 -26.77 19.85
C ASP A 153 -11.76 -26.97 21.26
N GLU A 154 -12.63 -27.24 22.24
CA GLU A 154 -12.23 -27.40 23.64
C GLU A 154 -11.49 -28.73 23.93
N GLU A 155 -11.66 -29.74 23.09
CA GLU A 155 -11.03 -31.05 23.27
C GLU A 155 -9.59 -31.04 22.72
N THR A 156 -9.37 -30.33 21.62
CA THR A 156 -8.05 -30.27 20.95
C THR A 156 -7.29 -28.97 21.19
N GLY A 157 -7.98 -27.91 21.60
CA GLY A 157 -7.44 -26.55 21.69
C GLY A 157 -7.28 -25.86 20.33
N LYS A 158 -7.70 -26.49 19.23
CA LYS A 158 -7.52 -25.92 17.88
C LYS A 158 -8.38 -24.67 17.70
N VAL A 159 -7.75 -23.59 17.25
CA VAL A 159 -8.42 -22.33 16.89
C VAL A 159 -8.58 -22.28 15.37
N LYS A 160 -9.81 -22.06 14.89
CA LYS A 160 -10.13 -21.84 13.49
C LYS A 160 -10.66 -20.43 13.29
N VAL A 161 -10.00 -19.65 12.44
CA VAL A 161 -10.52 -18.34 12.02
C VAL A 161 -11.63 -18.57 11.01
N LYS A 162 -12.78 -17.93 11.22
CA LYS A 162 -13.97 -18.09 10.37
C LYS A 162 -14.14 -16.94 9.39
N LYS A 163 -13.88 -15.72 9.88
CA LYS A 163 -14.07 -14.48 9.14
C LYS A 163 -13.20 -13.37 9.71
N VAL A 164 -12.70 -12.51 8.84
CA VAL A 164 -11.96 -11.29 9.20
C VAL A 164 -12.59 -10.11 8.47
N ALA A 165 -13.06 -9.11 9.19
CA ALA A 165 -13.37 -7.79 8.62
C ALA A 165 -12.19 -6.87 8.89
N ALA A 166 -11.60 -6.31 7.83
CA ALA A 166 -10.31 -5.64 7.90
C ALA A 166 -10.43 -4.21 7.35
N ALA A 167 -10.60 -3.24 8.25
CA ALA A 167 -10.73 -1.83 7.92
C ALA A 167 -9.38 -1.12 7.96
N HIS A 168 -9.06 -0.37 6.90
CA HIS A 168 -7.81 0.37 6.78
C HIS A 168 -8.06 1.78 6.23
N ASP A 169 -7.57 2.79 6.94
CA ASP A 169 -7.41 4.14 6.42
C ASP A 169 -6.19 4.18 5.50
N VAL A 170 -6.48 4.14 4.21
CA VAL A 170 -5.49 4.18 3.12
C VAL A 170 -5.46 5.55 2.43
N GLY A 171 -6.19 6.54 2.97
CA GLY A 171 -6.34 7.86 2.38
C GLY A 171 -7.16 7.85 1.09
N ARG A 172 -6.62 7.32 0.00
CA ARG A 172 -7.33 7.08 -1.26
C ARG A 172 -6.79 5.82 -1.92
N VAL A 173 -7.70 4.98 -2.40
CA VAL A 173 -7.36 3.76 -3.11
C VAL A 173 -6.99 4.11 -4.55
N ILE A 174 -5.72 3.88 -4.91
CA ILE A 174 -5.26 4.06 -6.31
C ILE A 174 -5.68 2.88 -7.19
N ASN A 175 -5.47 1.66 -6.69
CA ASN A 175 -5.80 0.42 -7.38
C ASN A 175 -6.62 -0.50 -6.46
N PRO A 176 -7.95 -0.60 -6.65
CA PRO A 176 -8.81 -1.43 -5.80
C PRO A 176 -8.39 -2.89 -5.72
N ILE A 177 -8.08 -3.52 -6.86
CA ILE A 177 -7.70 -4.94 -6.91
C ILE A 177 -6.37 -5.16 -6.17
N GLY A 178 -5.40 -4.28 -6.39
CA GLY A 178 -4.12 -4.34 -5.68
C GLY A 178 -4.26 -4.13 -4.17
N ALA A 179 -5.14 -3.20 -3.77
CA ALA A 179 -5.42 -2.93 -2.36
C ALA A 179 -6.11 -4.13 -1.69
N GLU A 180 -7.09 -4.76 -2.34
CA GLU A 180 -7.74 -5.98 -1.85
C GLU A 180 -6.71 -7.11 -1.65
N GLY A 181 -5.85 -7.35 -2.65
CA GLY A 181 -4.80 -8.36 -2.54
C GLY A 181 -3.80 -8.11 -1.41
N GLN A 182 -3.48 -6.83 -1.12
CA GLN A 182 -2.64 -6.47 0.04
C GLN A 182 -3.34 -6.74 1.38
N VAL A 183 -4.67 -6.57 1.45
CA VAL A 183 -5.45 -6.92 2.65
C VAL A 183 -5.48 -8.43 2.84
N ASP A 184 -5.77 -9.19 1.79
CA ASP A 184 -5.82 -10.65 1.86
C ASP A 184 -4.48 -11.25 2.28
N GLY A 185 -3.39 -10.80 1.65
CA GLY A 185 -2.03 -11.24 1.99
C GLY A 185 -1.61 -10.84 3.41
N GLY A 186 -1.93 -9.61 3.82
CA GLY A 186 -1.65 -9.12 5.17
C GLY A 186 -2.38 -9.92 6.25
N VAL A 187 -3.68 -10.16 6.06
CA VAL A 187 -4.50 -10.97 6.96
C VAL A 187 -3.98 -12.41 7.02
N ALA A 188 -3.63 -13.02 5.88
CA ALA A 188 -3.06 -14.36 5.84
C ALA A 188 -1.76 -14.45 6.67
N MET A 189 -0.82 -13.52 6.46
CA MET A 189 0.40 -13.43 7.28
C MET A 189 0.09 -13.24 8.77
N GLY A 190 -0.91 -12.40 9.08
CA GLY A 190 -1.33 -12.12 10.44
C GLY A 190 -1.92 -13.34 11.15
N ILE A 191 -2.68 -14.18 10.44
CA ILE A 191 -3.20 -15.45 10.97
C ILE A 191 -2.04 -16.42 11.22
N GLY A 192 -1.08 -16.52 10.29
CA GLY A 192 0.10 -17.38 10.44
C GLY A 192 0.90 -17.01 11.69
N TYR A 193 1.25 -15.73 11.81
CA TYR A 193 1.94 -15.19 12.99
C TYR A 193 1.15 -15.41 14.30
N ALA A 194 -0.17 -15.33 14.24
CA ALA A 194 -1.02 -15.52 15.41
C ALA A 194 -1.11 -16.99 15.86
N LEU A 195 -1.13 -17.96 14.95
CA LEU A 195 -1.59 -19.32 15.25
C LEU A 195 -0.53 -20.42 15.03
N SER A 196 0.42 -20.23 14.11
CA SER A 196 1.27 -21.34 13.65
C SER A 196 2.75 -21.02 13.51
N GLU A 197 3.09 -19.82 13.04
CA GLU A 197 4.45 -19.49 12.62
C GLU A 197 5.36 -19.16 13.81
N GLN A 198 6.42 -19.96 13.98
CA GLN A 198 7.41 -19.77 15.04
C GLN A 198 8.75 -20.38 14.63
N PHE A 199 9.84 -19.66 14.89
CA PHE A 199 11.18 -20.23 14.82
C PHE A 199 11.50 -21.02 16.09
N HIS A 200 12.02 -22.24 15.92
CA HIS A 200 12.52 -23.08 17.01
C HIS A 200 14.05 -23.06 17.00
N LEU A 201 14.64 -22.51 18.06
CA LEU A 201 16.08 -22.40 18.23
C LEU A 201 16.56 -23.34 19.34
N ASP A 202 17.57 -24.16 19.06
CA ASP A 202 18.37 -24.88 20.07
C ASP A 202 19.83 -24.48 19.93
N ARG A 203 20.40 -23.88 20.98
CA ARG A 203 21.82 -23.47 21.04
C ARG A 203 22.29 -22.72 19.78
N GLY A 204 21.48 -21.79 19.30
CA GLY A 204 21.76 -20.95 18.13
C GLY A 204 21.46 -21.61 16.77
N ARG A 205 21.05 -22.88 16.74
CA ARG A 205 20.63 -23.59 15.53
C ARG A 205 19.12 -23.49 15.33
N LEU A 206 18.71 -23.06 14.13
CA LEU A 206 17.31 -23.14 13.70
C LEU A 206 16.93 -24.59 13.40
N LEU A 207 15.94 -25.10 14.11
CA LEU A 207 15.49 -26.50 14.03
C LEU A 207 14.47 -26.73 12.90
N ASN A 208 13.73 -25.69 12.51
CA ASN A 208 12.70 -25.75 11.48
C ASN A 208 12.96 -24.80 10.27
N PRO A 209 14.12 -24.87 9.58
CA PRO A 209 14.42 -24.02 8.42
C PRO A 209 13.75 -24.51 7.13
N ASN A 210 12.54 -25.06 7.22
CA ASN A 210 11.82 -25.69 6.11
C ASN A 210 10.31 -25.45 6.23
N PHE A 211 9.56 -25.50 5.12
CA PHE A 211 8.12 -25.24 5.11
C PHE A 211 7.26 -26.39 5.64
N THR A 212 7.85 -27.55 5.94
CA THR A 212 7.14 -28.63 6.61
C THR A 212 7.01 -28.31 8.10
N ASP A 213 8.05 -27.82 8.75
CA ASP A 213 8.10 -27.61 10.21
C ASP A 213 7.89 -26.15 10.62
N TYR A 214 8.22 -25.19 9.76
CA TYR A 214 7.74 -23.80 9.87
C TYR A 214 6.39 -23.72 9.18
N LYS A 215 5.32 -23.77 9.98
CA LYS A 215 3.95 -24.00 9.52
C LYS A 215 3.33 -22.74 8.90
N VAL A 216 3.72 -22.45 7.66
CA VAL A 216 3.01 -21.48 6.81
C VAL A 216 1.61 -22.02 6.51
N LEU A 217 0.63 -21.12 6.46
CA LEU A 217 -0.75 -21.46 6.16
C LEU A 217 -0.93 -22.02 4.75
N THR A 218 -1.92 -22.90 4.60
CA THR A 218 -2.41 -23.38 3.31
C THR A 218 -3.65 -22.59 2.89
N THR A 219 -4.07 -22.76 1.63
CA THR A 219 -5.33 -22.16 1.14
C THR A 219 -6.56 -22.60 1.94
N MET A 220 -6.52 -23.76 2.59
CA MET A 220 -7.61 -24.28 3.42
C MET A 220 -7.71 -23.60 4.79
N ASP A 221 -6.68 -22.86 5.19
CA ASP A 221 -6.63 -22.13 6.46
C ASP A 221 -7.11 -20.68 6.33
N ILE A 222 -7.26 -20.18 5.10
CA ILE A 222 -7.64 -18.79 4.83
C ILE A 222 -9.16 -18.63 4.97
N PRO A 223 -9.63 -17.72 5.84
CA PRO A 223 -11.05 -17.47 6.05
C PRO A 223 -11.62 -16.53 4.97
N GLU A 224 -12.93 -16.25 5.06
CA GLU A 224 -13.49 -15.09 4.37
C GLU A 224 -12.84 -13.81 4.92
N VAL A 225 -12.25 -13.00 4.03
CA VAL A 225 -11.70 -11.68 4.34
C VAL A 225 -12.59 -10.62 3.71
N VAL A 226 -13.03 -9.66 4.51
CA VAL A 226 -13.85 -8.52 4.08
C VAL A 226 -12.99 -7.25 4.18
N PRO A 227 -12.36 -6.82 3.07
CA PRO A 227 -11.61 -5.58 3.04
C PRO A 227 -12.55 -4.37 3.14
N ILE A 228 -12.21 -3.40 3.98
CA ILE A 228 -12.94 -2.14 4.14
C ILE A 228 -11.93 -1.00 4.00
N PHE A 229 -12.08 -0.18 2.96
CA PHE A 229 -11.21 0.96 2.73
C PHE A 229 -11.86 2.23 3.29
N VAL A 230 -11.13 2.93 4.16
CA VAL A 230 -11.51 4.24 4.68
C VAL A 230 -10.70 5.28 3.91
N GLU A 231 -11.38 6.12 3.13
CA GLU A 231 -10.75 7.12 2.28
C GLU A 231 -10.77 8.51 2.93
N THR A 232 -9.77 8.78 3.79
CA THR A 232 -9.63 10.08 4.47
C THR A 232 -9.10 11.21 3.59
N ASN A 233 -8.62 10.91 2.38
CA ASN A 233 -8.00 11.85 1.44
C ASN A 233 -6.88 12.68 2.08
N ASP A 234 -5.73 12.05 2.30
CA ASP A 234 -4.59 12.70 2.97
C ASP A 234 -3.95 13.78 2.09
N PRO A 235 -3.90 15.05 2.53
CA PRO A 235 -3.40 16.15 1.70
C PRO A 235 -1.91 16.04 1.34
N ALA A 236 -1.13 15.23 2.06
CA ALA A 236 0.28 15.02 1.79
C ALA A 236 0.53 13.88 0.79
N GLY A 237 -0.47 13.03 0.55
CA GLY A 237 -0.37 11.87 -0.34
C GLY A 237 -0.66 12.18 -1.81
N PRO A 238 -0.14 11.39 -2.76
CA PRO A 238 -0.51 11.57 -4.16
C PRO A 238 -2.00 11.26 -4.34
N PHE A 239 -2.74 12.24 -4.84
CA PHE A 239 -4.21 12.20 -4.94
C PHE A 239 -4.97 11.92 -3.63
N GLY A 240 -4.33 11.98 -2.47
CA GLY A 240 -4.94 11.60 -1.19
C GLY A 240 -4.44 10.27 -0.60
N ALA A 241 -3.60 9.52 -1.32
CA ALA A 241 -3.23 8.14 -0.95
C ALA A 241 -2.16 8.04 0.14
N LYS A 242 -2.28 7.01 1.00
CA LYS A 242 -1.30 6.63 2.02
C LYS A 242 -0.62 5.30 1.68
N GLY A 243 0.42 4.95 2.43
CA GLY A 243 1.02 3.61 2.39
C GLY A 243 0.16 2.58 3.12
N MET A 244 0.01 1.37 2.55
CA MET A 244 -0.82 0.31 3.16
C MET A 244 -0.18 -1.07 3.31
N GLY A 245 1.04 -1.28 2.81
CA GLY A 245 1.60 -2.64 2.67
C GLY A 245 1.74 -3.41 3.99
N GLU A 246 2.17 -2.76 5.07
CA GLU A 246 2.41 -3.41 6.36
C GLU A 246 1.18 -3.41 7.27
N MET A 247 0.38 -2.33 7.23
CA MET A 247 -0.74 -2.13 8.16
C MET A 247 -1.85 -3.18 8.01
N THR A 248 -1.90 -3.87 6.88
CA THR A 248 -2.90 -4.91 6.62
C THR A 248 -2.71 -6.17 7.45
N MET A 249 -1.52 -6.40 8.00
CA MET A 249 -1.22 -7.54 8.87
C MET A 249 -1.35 -7.20 10.36
N VAL A 250 -0.93 -5.99 10.74
CA VAL A 250 -0.67 -5.59 12.14
C VAL A 250 -1.83 -5.88 13.11
N PRO A 251 -3.11 -5.60 12.80
CA PRO A 251 -4.19 -5.79 13.78
C PRO A 251 -4.62 -7.26 13.94
N THR A 252 -4.35 -8.13 12.96
CA THR A 252 -4.88 -9.48 12.90
C THR A 252 -4.51 -10.34 14.12
N PRO A 253 -3.24 -10.40 14.58
CA PRO A 253 -2.88 -11.27 15.70
C PRO A 253 -3.52 -10.86 17.02
N ALA A 254 -3.61 -9.55 17.28
CA ALA A 254 -4.26 -9.03 18.46
C ALA A 254 -5.78 -9.30 18.45
N ALA A 255 -6.42 -9.12 17.28
CA ALA A 255 -7.83 -9.41 17.10
C ALA A 255 -8.14 -10.90 17.32
N ILE A 256 -7.31 -11.81 16.81
CA ILE A 256 -7.42 -13.26 17.07
C ILE A 256 -7.27 -13.56 18.57
N ALA A 257 -6.26 -13.00 19.24
CA ALA A 257 -6.05 -13.22 20.68
C ALA A 257 -7.25 -12.75 21.52
N ASN A 258 -7.86 -11.61 21.14
CA ASN A 258 -9.08 -11.10 21.78
C ASN A 258 -10.28 -11.99 21.50
N ALA A 259 -10.44 -12.50 20.27
CA ALA A 259 -11.53 -13.39 19.90
C ALA A 259 -11.43 -14.74 20.62
N VAL A 260 -10.22 -15.30 20.77
CA VAL A 260 -9.98 -16.52 21.57
C VAL A 260 -10.34 -16.29 23.03
N TYR A 261 -9.93 -15.14 23.62
CA TYR A 261 -10.32 -14.79 24.98
C TYR A 261 -11.84 -14.65 25.13
N HIS A 262 -12.50 -14.00 24.17
CA HIS A 262 -13.95 -13.87 24.18
C HIS A 262 -14.66 -15.24 24.09
N ALA A 263 -14.16 -16.15 23.25
CA ALA A 263 -14.75 -17.48 23.06
C ALA A 263 -14.53 -18.42 24.26
N THR A 264 -13.38 -18.31 24.93
CA THR A 264 -12.95 -19.31 25.93
C THR A 264 -12.84 -18.77 27.35
N GLY A 265 -12.77 -17.45 27.55
CA GLY A 265 -12.40 -16.80 28.81
C GLY A 265 -10.91 -16.90 29.15
N ILE A 266 -10.07 -17.46 28.27
CA ILE A 266 -8.65 -17.71 28.53
C ILE A 266 -7.78 -16.70 27.80
N ARG A 267 -6.83 -16.10 28.52
CA ARG A 267 -5.91 -15.12 27.96
C ARG A 267 -4.56 -15.75 27.66
N ILE A 268 -4.30 -16.03 26.39
CA ILE A 268 -2.97 -16.40 25.91
C ILE A 268 -2.17 -15.12 25.64
N ARG A 269 -0.99 -15.00 26.29
CA ARG A 269 -0.14 -13.79 26.24
C ARG A 269 1.14 -13.95 25.42
N SER A 270 1.32 -15.10 24.77
CA SER A 270 2.47 -15.37 23.92
C SER A 270 2.03 -16.01 22.61
N LEU A 271 2.45 -15.42 21.50
CA LEU A 271 2.26 -15.99 20.17
C LEU A 271 3.32 -17.07 19.89
N PRO A 272 3.03 -18.01 18.98
CA PRO A 272 1.69 -18.28 18.43
C PRO A 272 0.74 -18.90 19.48
N ILE A 273 -0.57 -18.73 19.29
CA ILE A 273 -1.65 -19.34 20.07
C ILE A 273 -1.86 -20.79 19.61
N THR A 274 -0.85 -21.62 19.86
CA THR A 274 -0.85 -23.03 19.46
C THR A 274 -1.98 -23.81 20.15
N PRO A 275 -2.51 -24.89 19.53
CA PRO A 275 -3.50 -25.76 20.16
C PRO A 275 -3.07 -26.29 21.54
N GLU A 276 -1.79 -26.63 21.70
CA GLU A 276 -1.25 -27.11 22.99
C GLU A 276 -1.41 -26.08 24.11
N LYS A 277 -1.05 -24.81 23.86
CA LYS A 277 -1.21 -23.71 24.83
C LYS A 277 -2.67 -23.52 25.22
N VAL A 278 -3.58 -23.55 24.25
CA VAL A 278 -5.03 -23.41 24.49
C VAL A 278 -5.55 -24.57 25.32
N LEU A 279 -5.24 -25.81 24.93
CA LEU A 279 -5.69 -27.01 25.63
C LEU A 279 -5.16 -27.08 27.06
N ARG A 280 -3.89 -26.72 27.27
CA ARG A 280 -3.29 -26.65 28.60
C ARG A 280 -4.02 -25.66 29.50
N ALA A 281 -4.26 -24.45 29.00
CA ALA A 281 -4.96 -23.41 29.75
C ALA A 281 -6.43 -23.78 30.04
N LEU A 282 -7.11 -24.46 29.12
CA LEU A 282 -8.47 -25.00 29.34
C LEU A 282 -8.50 -26.03 30.48
N LYS A 283 -7.50 -26.92 30.52
CA LYS A 283 -7.37 -27.93 31.59
C LYS A 283 -7.07 -27.29 32.95
N GLU A 284 -6.14 -26.33 32.99
CA GLU A 284 -5.78 -25.59 34.20
C GLU A 284 -7.00 -24.85 34.77
N ARG A 285 -7.82 -24.23 33.92
CA ARG A 285 -9.06 -23.58 34.35
C ARG A 285 -10.05 -24.57 34.97
N LYS A 286 -10.24 -25.75 34.35
CA LYS A 286 -11.13 -26.79 34.87
C LYS A 286 -10.66 -27.33 36.23
N GLN A 287 -9.35 -27.35 36.49
CA GLN A 287 -8.76 -27.80 37.76
C GLN A 287 -8.71 -26.71 38.83
N GLY A 288 -8.56 -25.44 38.44
CA GLY A 288 -8.48 -24.27 39.33
C GLY A 288 -9.83 -23.64 39.69
N GLY A 289 -10.94 -24.10 39.10
CA GLY A 289 -12.30 -23.72 39.49
C GLY A 289 -12.73 -24.35 40.82
N LYS A 290 -12.20 -23.83 41.93
CA LYS A 290 -12.86 -23.79 43.24
C LYS A 290 -13.29 -22.35 43.52
#